data_AF-A0A724V8L6-F1
#
_entry.id   AF-A0A724V8L6-F1
#
_cell.length_a   1.000
_cell.length_b   1.000
_cell.length_c   1.000
_cell.angle_alpha   90.00
_cell.angle_beta   90.00
_cell.angle_gamma   90.00
#
_symmetry.space_group_name_H-M   'P 1'
#
loop_
_entity.id
_entity.type
_entity.pdbx_description
1 polymer ?
#
loop_
_entity_poly.entity_id
_entity_poly.type
_entity_poly.pdbx_seq_one_letter_code
_entity_poly.pdbx_strand_id
1 'polypeptide(L)' 'MIDPRTPIGRATLRYRGLPTRHLLSLLRLGVDNPDRPYYSRDELIAMLVDRDLNNQLRRAFAKLES' A
#
# COMPACT_ATOMS: atom_id res chain seq x y z
N MET A 1 -2.26 -0.04 -18.19
CA MET A 1 -1.82 -1.42 -17.93
C MET A 1 -0.83 -1.38 -16.77
N ILE A 2 -0.94 -2.27 -15.76
CA ILE A 2 0.03 -2.32 -14.66
C ILE A 2 1.26 -3.10 -15.13
N ASP A 3 2.46 -2.51 -15.04
CA ASP A 3 3.70 -3.20 -15.41
C ASP A 3 4.30 -3.98 -14.22
N PRO A 4 4.23 -5.33 -14.21
CA PRO A 4 4.76 -6.16 -13.13
C PRO A 4 6.30 -6.12 -13.02
N ARG A 5 7.00 -5.50 -13.97
CA ARG A 5 8.48 -5.38 -13.94
C ARG A 5 8.93 -4.22 -13.05
N THR A 6 8.05 -3.27 -12.76
CA THR A 6 8.35 -2.14 -11.88
C THR A 6 8.09 -2.50 -10.40
N PRO A 7 8.83 -1.94 -9.43
CA PRO A 7 8.52 -2.11 -8.01
C PRO A 7 7.08 -1.71 -7.66
N ILE A 8 6.63 -0.59 -8.24
CA ILE A 8 5.26 -0.08 -8.11
C ILE A 8 4.26 -1.11 -8.60
N GLY A 9 4.39 -1.60 -9.83
CA GLY A 9 3.44 -2.55 -10.40
C GLY A 9 3.42 -3.90 -9.68
N ARG A 10 4.56 -4.39 -9.17
CA ARG A 10 4.59 -5.57 -8.29
C ARG A 10 3.79 -5.34 -7.00
N ALA A 11 4.00 -4.21 -6.34
CA ALA A 11 3.26 -3.87 -5.13
C ALA A 11 1.76 -3.73 -5.41
N THR A 12 1.38 -3.05 -6.50
CA THR A 12 -0.02 -2.90 -6.92
C THR A 12 -0.68 -4.26 -7.16
N LEU A 13 -0.03 -5.19 -7.87
CA LEU A 13 -0.58 -6.53 -8.11
C LEU A 13 -0.71 -7.34 -6.82
N ARG A 14 0.29 -7.26 -5.93
CA ARG A 14 0.25 -7.91 -4.61
C ARG A 14 -0.97 -7.45 -3.80
N TYR A 15 -1.20 -6.14 -3.72
CA TYR A 15 -2.34 -5.59 -2.98
C TYR A 15 -3.67 -5.83 -3.68
N ARG A 16 -3.71 -5.84 -5.02
CA ARG A 16 -4.92 -6.21 -5.78
C ARG A 16 -5.42 -7.62 -5.46
N GLY A 17 -4.52 -8.56 -5.13
CA GLY A 17 -4.88 -9.92 -4.72
C GLY A 17 -5.51 -10.02 -3.33
N LEU A 18 -5.50 -8.96 -2.51
CA LEU A 18 -6.00 -9.01 -1.14
C LEU A 18 -7.47 -8.56 -1.03
N PRO A 19 -8.25 -9.08 -0.07
CA PRO A 19 -9.58 -8.57 0.22
C PRO A 19 -9.54 -7.13 0.77
N THR A 20 -10.58 -6.33 0.52
CA THR A 20 -10.67 -4.94 1.02
C THR A 20 -10.46 -4.84 2.53
N ARG A 21 -11.02 -5.78 3.32
CA ARG A 21 -10.82 -5.83 4.79
C ARG A 21 -9.34 -5.92 5.19
N HIS A 22 -8.52 -6.63 4.40
CA HIS A 22 -7.09 -6.76 4.67
C HIS A 22 -6.35 -5.46 4.31
N LEU A 23 -6.73 -4.80 3.20
CA LEU A 23 -6.15 -3.51 2.82
C LEU A 23 -6.39 -2.46 3.92
N LEU A 24 -7.62 -2.41 4.44
CA LEU A 24 -8.01 -1.54 5.56
C LEU A 24 -7.20 -1.82 6.83
N SER A 25 -7.06 -3.11 7.20
CA SER A 25 -6.23 -3.51 8.34
C SER A 25 -4.77 -3.09 8.18
N LEU A 26 -4.17 -3.29 6.99
CA LEU A 26 -2.79 -2.87 6.71
C LEU A 26 -2.60 -1.36 6.82
N LEU A 27 -3.59 -0.57 6.39
CA LEU A 27 -3.63 0.88 6.53
C LEU A 27 -3.99 1.37 7.94
N ARG A 28 -4.35 0.46 8.85
CA ARG A 28 -4.89 0.78 10.20
C ARG A 28 -6.13 1.67 10.14
N LEU A 29 -6.88 1.57 9.05
CA LEU A 29 -8.15 2.22 8.85
C LEU A 29 -9.22 1.25 9.36
N GLY A 30 -9.63 1.40 10.62
CA GLY A 30 -10.51 0.45 11.32
C GLY A 30 -11.60 -0.16 10.43
N VAL A 31 -11.60 -1.49 10.32
CA VAL A 31 -12.48 -2.24 9.39
C VAL A 31 -13.95 -2.02 9.71
N ASP A 32 -14.27 -1.92 10.99
CA ASP A 32 -15.62 -1.76 11.52
C ASP A 32 -15.89 -0.36 12.06
N ASN A 33 -15.05 0.64 11.71
CA ASN A 33 -15.27 2.02 12.13
C ASN A 33 -16.33 2.67 11.23
N PRO A 34 -17.54 2.97 11.75
CA PRO A 34 -18.62 3.58 10.97
C PRO A 34 -18.30 5.02 10.54
N ASP A 35 -17.44 5.73 11.28
CA ASP A 35 -17.09 7.13 11.01
C ASP A 35 -15.90 7.27 10.04
N ARG A 36 -15.36 6.16 9.52
CA ARG A 36 -14.23 6.17 8.59
C ARG A 36 -14.68 6.73 7.24
N PRO A 37 -13.91 7.65 6.62
CA PRO A 37 -14.15 8.05 5.24
C PRO A 37 -14.20 6.84 4.30
N TYR A 38 -15.11 6.91 3.33
CA TYR A 38 -15.14 5.93 2.26
C TYR A 38 -13.88 6.08 1.39
N TYR A 39 -13.26 4.94 1.07
CA TYR A 39 -12.19 4.83 0.09
C TYR A 39 -12.54 3.68 -0.83
N SER A 40 -12.43 3.90 -2.13
CA SER A 40 -12.48 2.84 -3.11
C SER A 40 -11.33 1.85 -2.92
N ARG A 41 -11.49 0.65 -3.47
CA ARG A 41 -10.44 -0.38 -3.41
C ARG A 41 -9.14 0.10 -4.05
N ASP A 42 -9.21 0.80 -5.18
CA ASP A 42 -8.01 1.29 -5.87
C ASP A 42 -7.30 2.40 -5.07
N GLU A 43 -8.04 3.28 -4.36
CA GLU A 43 -7.44 4.27 -3.46
C GLU A 43 -6.70 3.61 -2.29
N LEU A 44 -7.29 2.58 -1.68
CA LEU A 44 -6.62 1.82 -0.61
C LEU A 44 -5.33 1.16 -1.12
N ILE A 45 -5.35 0.62 -2.34
CA ILE A 45 -4.17 0.03 -2.97
C ILE A 45 -3.11 1.10 -3.23
N ALA A 46 -3.49 2.27 -3.77
CA ALA A 46 -2.57 3.37 -4.01
C ALA A 46 -1.86 3.82 -2.72
N MET A 47 -2.62 4.03 -1.63
CA MET A 47 -2.05 4.40 -0.32
C MET A 47 -1.04 3.37 0.20
N LEU A 48 -1.31 2.07 0.00
CA LEU A 48 -0.39 1.01 0.42
C LEU A 48 0.88 0.97 -0.43
N VAL A 49 0.75 1.17 -1.74
CA VAL A 49 1.89 1.25 -2.67
C VAL A 49 2.79 2.44 -2.31
N ASP A 50 2.21 3.61 -2.06
CA ASP A 50 2.95 4.81 -1.67
C ASP A 50 3.68 4.62 -0.33
N ARG A 51 3.01 3.98 0.64
CA ARG A 51 3.63 3.65 1.93
C ARG A 51 4.82 2.69 1.76
N ASP A 52 4.68 1.66 0.91
CA ASP A 52 5.75 0.71 0.65
C ASP A 52 6.95 1.36 -0.05
N LEU A 53 6.70 2.23 -1.02
CA LEU A 53 7.77 2.96 -1.72
C LEU A 53 8.51 3.88 -0.74
N ASN A 54 7.78 4.62 0.09
CA ASN A 54 8.37 5.46 1.14
C ASN A 54 9.22 4.65 2.12
N ASN A 55 8.76 3.47 2.54
CA ASN A 55 9.52 2.59 3.41
C ASN A 55 10.79 2.05 2.73
N GLN A 56 10.73 1.73 1.44
CA GLN A 56 11.90 1.32 0.67
C GLN A 56 12.93 2.44 0.57
N LEU A 57 12.50 3.67 0.28
CA LEU A 57 13.37 4.84 0.25
C LEU A 57 14.05 5.07 1.61
N ARG A 58 13.28 5.06 2.71
CA ARG A 58 13.83 5.21 4.07
C ARG A 58 14.90 4.17 4.38
N ARG A 59 14.67 2.90 4.00
CA ARG A 59 15.66 1.82 4.18
C ARG A 59 16.88 1.98 3.30
N ALA A 60 16.72 2.48 2.07
CA ALA A 60 17.83 2.74 1.17
C ALA A 60 18.72 3.85 1.74
N PHE A 61 18.15 4.96 2.20
CA PHE A 61 18.90 6.04 2.84
C PHE A 61 19.60 5.58 4.13
N ALA A 62 18.92 4.80 4.99
CA ALA A 62 19.53 4.29 6.21
C ALA A 62 20.75 3.39 5.97
N LYS A 63 20.85 2.72 4.82
CA LYS A 63 22.02 1.90 4.44
C LYS A 63 23.19 2.72 3.91
N LEU A 64 22.97 3.96 3.48
CA LEU A 64 24.03 4.84 3.00
C LEU A 64 24.74 5.55 4.16
N GLU A 65 24.04 5.71 5.28
CA GLU A 65 24.53 6.34 6.52
C GLU A 65 25.23 5.34 7.47
N SER A 66 25.33 4.06 7.08
CA SER A 66 25.93 2.96 7.87
C SER A 66 27.22 2.47 7.25
#